data_AF-A0A516IU44-F1
#
_entry.id   AF-A0A516IU44-F1
#
_cell.length_a   1.000
_cell.length_b   1.000
_cell.length_c   1.000
_cell.angle_alpha   90.00
_cell.angle_beta   90.00
_cell.angle_gamma   90.00
#
_symmetry.space_group_name_H-M   'P 1'
#
loop_
_entity.id
_entity.type
_entity.pdbx_description
1 polymer ?
#
loop_
_entity_poly.entity_id
_entity_poly.type
_entity_poly.pdbx_seq_one_letter_code
_entity_poly.pdbx_strand_id
1 'polypeptide(L)'
;MSMTFALNPGAQFQQYEIGPEREPLLLIDGILANPAAVVEYAASDGVYGPAGAAYPGIRRAAPTAYLETIYEAVAPLLRKTFAIPEAQRFRLDSSFSMVTEPPANLRHYQRVPHIDRTGPYDLAMVHYLCGPEFGGTHFFCHRSTGFQRISIDREAHFNEALNQEINQQILPAGFPDDEHPLFERVATVEATFDRLAIYRASILHSPAITPFAQYSADPRQGRLTMTSFLFAL
;
A
#
# COMPACT_ATOMS: atom_id res chain seq x y z
N MET A 1 -9.98 -23.44 -11.83
CA MET A 1 -9.99 -24.07 -10.48
C MET A 1 -10.23 -22.95 -9.47
N SER A 2 -11.09 -23.18 -8.46
CA SER A 2 -11.26 -22.20 -7.37
C SER A 2 -10.05 -22.31 -6.43
N MET A 3 -9.38 -21.20 -6.16
CA MET A 3 -8.28 -21.15 -5.21
C MET A 3 -8.85 -21.05 -3.79
N THR A 4 -8.32 -21.85 -2.86
CA THR A 4 -8.65 -21.74 -1.43
C THR A 4 -7.55 -20.94 -0.73
N PHE A 5 -7.95 -20.00 0.13
CA PHE A 5 -7.04 -19.23 0.97
C PHE A 5 -7.17 -19.75 2.39
N ALA A 6 -6.09 -20.29 2.94
CA ALA A 6 -6.03 -20.76 4.32
C ALA A 6 -5.07 -19.87 5.10
N LEU A 7 -5.49 -19.46 6.29
CA LEU A 7 -4.67 -18.67 7.20
C LEU A 7 -3.62 -19.56 7.86
N ASN A 8 -2.45 -19.00 8.12
CA ASN A 8 -1.42 -19.67 8.91
C ASN A 8 -1.70 -19.46 10.41
N PRO A 9 -1.90 -20.53 11.20
CA PRO A 9 -2.06 -20.40 12.65
C PRO A 9 -0.84 -19.82 13.38
N GLY A 10 0.35 -19.86 12.75
CA GLY A 10 1.59 -19.30 13.26
C GLY A 10 1.86 -17.84 12.88
N ALA A 11 0.90 -17.16 12.24
CA ALA A 11 1.05 -15.76 11.83
C ALA A 11 1.43 -14.87 13.03
N GLN A 12 2.35 -13.92 12.81
CA GLN A 12 2.85 -13.03 13.84
C GLN A 12 2.31 -11.62 13.62
N PHE A 13 1.77 -11.00 14.68
CA PHE A 13 1.08 -9.72 14.60
C PHE A 13 1.86 -8.67 15.38
N GLN A 14 2.07 -7.51 14.77
CA GLN A 14 2.78 -6.39 15.38
C GLN A 14 2.06 -5.09 15.08
N GLN A 15 1.82 -4.29 16.11
CA GLN A 15 1.22 -2.97 15.99
C GLN A 15 2.27 -1.91 16.31
N TYR A 16 2.33 -0.90 15.45
CA TYR A 16 3.24 0.23 15.54
C TYR A 16 2.44 1.53 15.50
N GLU A 17 3.07 2.59 15.99
CA GLU A 17 2.67 3.96 15.72
C GLU A 17 3.81 4.61 14.95
N ILE A 18 3.48 5.27 13.84
CA ILE A 18 4.48 5.87 12.95
C ILE A 18 4.31 7.37 12.89
N GLY A 19 5.43 8.09 12.76
CA GLY A 19 5.47 9.53 12.55
C GLY A 19 4.93 10.39 13.70
N PRO A 20 4.93 11.73 13.51
CA PRO A 20 4.61 12.69 14.56
C PRO A 20 3.14 12.64 15.00
N GLU A 21 2.24 12.17 14.13
CA GLU A 21 0.81 12.03 14.44
C GLU A 21 0.49 10.66 15.07
N ARG A 22 1.51 9.80 15.30
CA ARG A 22 1.37 8.47 15.90
C ARG A 22 0.33 7.61 15.19
N GLU A 23 0.31 7.67 13.86
CA GLU A 23 -0.68 6.92 13.08
C GLU A 23 -0.46 5.41 13.25
N PRO A 24 -1.54 4.64 13.51
CA PRO A 24 -1.42 3.20 13.71
C PRO A 24 -1.03 2.50 12.40
N LEU A 25 -0.13 1.54 12.53
CA LEU A 25 0.31 0.64 11.48
C LEU A 25 0.24 -0.78 12.03
N LEU A 26 -0.39 -1.69 11.28
CA LEU A 26 -0.52 -3.09 11.65
C LEU A 26 0.22 -3.96 10.63
N LEU A 27 1.16 -4.78 11.13
CA LEU A 27 1.90 -5.75 10.34
C LEU A 27 1.51 -7.16 10.77
N ILE A 28 1.34 -8.04 9.78
CA ILE A 28 1.07 -9.46 10.00
C ILE A 28 2.01 -10.27 9.12
N ASP A 29 2.93 -11.00 9.75
CA ASP A 29 3.94 -11.81 9.07
C ASP A 29 3.49 -13.26 8.95
N GLY A 30 3.60 -13.81 7.75
CA GLY A 30 3.25 -15.19 7.45
C GLY A 30 1.74 -15.42 7.52
N ILE A 31 0.92 -14.56 6.93
CA ILE A 31 -0.55 -14.60 7.08
C ILE A 31 -1.20 -15.82 6.41
N LEU A 32 -0.64 -16.36 5.32
CA LEU A 32 -1.21 -17.48 4.59
C LEU A 32 -0.46 -18.79 4.88
N ALA A 33 -1.20 -19.90 4.89
CA ALA A 33 -0.61 -21.22 5.03
C ALA A 33 0.17 -21.66 3.77
N ASN A 34 -0.19 -21.13 2.60
CA ASN A 34 0.47 -21.44 1.32
C ASN A 34 0.53 -20.21 0.39
N PRO A 35 1.35 -19.19 0.71
CA PRO A 35 1.50 -17.99 -0.12
C PRO A 35 2.10 -18.28 -1.51
N ALA A 36 2.93 -19.32 -1.65
CA ALA A 36 3.50 -19.71 -2.94
C ALA A 36 2.43 -20.10 -3.96
N ALA A 37 1.35 -20.78 -3.54
CA ALA A 37 0.22 -21.07 -4.41
C ALA A 37 -0.50 -19.81 -4.90
N VAL A 38 -0.44 -18.69 -4.15
CA VAL A 38 -1.03 -17.41 -4.56
C VAL A 38 -0.20 -16.78 -5.67
N VAL A 39 1.13 -16.86 -5.58
CA VAL A 39 2.04 -16.43 -6.64
C VAL A 39 1.76 -17.22 -7.92
N GLU A 40 1.65 -18.55 -7.82
CA GLU A 40 1.35 -19.39 -8.99
C GLU A 40 -0.03 -19.10 -9.59
N TYR A 41 -1.04 -18.82 -8.76
CA TYR A 41 -2.34 -18.38 -9.23
C TYR A 41 -2.29 -16.99 -9.91
N ALA A 42 -1.52 -16.05 -9.35
CA ALA A 42 -1.32 -14.75 -9.94
C ALA A 42 -0.65 -14.86 -11.32
N ALA A 43 0.22 -15.85 -11.50
CA ALA A 43 0.95 -16.16 -12.72
C ALA A 43 0.26 -17.15 -13.67
N SER A 44 -0.93 -17.65 -13.30
CA SER A 44 -1.77 -18.47 -14.18
C SER A 44 -2.54 -17.61 -15.20
N ASP A 45 -3.33 -18.25 -16.06
CA ASP A 45 -4.16 -17.57 -17.04
C ASP A 45 -5.03 -16.48 -16.41
N GLY A 46 -4.75 -15.23 -16.79
CA GLY A 46 -5.41 -14.02 -16.34
C GLY A 46 -4.83 -12.80 -17.06
N VAL A 47 -5.65 -11.79 -17.27
CA VAL A 47 -5.24 -10.58 -18.00
C VAL A 47 -4.85 -9.50 -17.02
N TYR A 48 -3.59 -9.11 -17.04
CA TYR A 48 -3.12 -7.89 -16.40
C TYR A 48 -3.33 -6.71 -17.33
N GLY A 49 -3.88 -5.62 -16.80
CA GLY A 49 -4.06 -4.37 -17.51
C GLY A 49 -3.39 -3.20 -16.78
N PRO A 50 -3.32 -2.01 -17.41
CA PRO A 50 -2.75 -0.83 -16.78
C PRO A 50 -3.42 -0.50 -15.44
N ALA A 51 -2.60 -0.12 -14.45
CA ALA A 51 -3.06 0.19 -13.11
C ALA A 51 -3.65 1.59 -12.94
N GLY A 52 -3.95 2.27 -14.04
CA GLY A 52 -4.41 3.65 -14.06
C GLY A 52 -3.26 4.64 -13.85
N ALA A 53 -3.60 5.93 -13.78
CA ALA A 53 -2.62 7.01 -13.72
C ALA A 53 -1.68 6.87 -12.52
N ALA A 54 -2.23 6.72 -11.31
CA ALA A 54 -1.48 6.82 -10.05
C ALA A 54 -0.48 5.69 -9.79
N TYR A 55 -0.69 4.49 -10.32
CA TYR A 55 0.16 3.32 -10.03
C TYR A 55 1.05 2.97 -11.23
N PRO A 56 2.39 2.95 -11.09
CA PRO A 56 3.34 2.76 -12.19
C PRO A 56 3.50 1.28 -12.57
N GLY A 57 2.41 0.66 -13.03
CA GLY A 57 2.46 -0.73 -13.48
C GLY A 57 1.12 -1.34 -13.86
N ILE A 58 1.00 -2.64 -13.61
CA ILE A 58 -0.13 -3.44 -14.07
C ILE A 58 -0.86 -4.08 -12.90
N ARG A 59 -2.16 -4.35 -13.12
CA ARG A 59 -3.03 -4.98 -12.13
C ARG A 59 -4.02 -5.95 -12.77
N ARG A 60 -4.44 -6.91 -11.96
CA ARG A 60 -5.47 -7.90 -12.27
C ARG A 60 -6.34 -8.05 -11.03
N ALA A 61 -7.66 -8.16 -11.20
CA ALA A 61 -8.56 -8.40 -10.08
C ALA A 61 -8.12 -9.66 -9.30
N ALA A 62 -8.08 -9.54 -7.97
CA ALA A 62 -7.82 -10.67 -7.09
C ALA A 62 -9.10 -11.51 -6.94
N PRO A 63 -8.98 -12.81 -6.60
CA PRO A 63 -10.15 -13.62 -6.25
C PRO A 63 -10.90 -13.02 -5.06
N THR A 64 -12.22 -12.89 -5.16
CA THR A 64 -13.06 -12.35 -4.06
C THR A 64 -12.84 -13.10 -2.75
N ALA A 65 -12.72 -14.43 -2.83
CA ALA A 65 -12.49 -15.30 -1.68
C ALA A 65 -11.23 -14.95 -0.87
N TYR A 66 -10.20 -14.37 -1.52
CA TYR A 66 -9.01 -13.89 -0.81
C TYR A 66 -9.38 -12.80 0.20
N LEU A 67 -10.05 -11.74 -0.28
CA LEU A 67 -10.28 -10.57 0.55
C LEU A 67 -11.31 -10.84 1.64
N GLU A 68 -12.31 -11.68 1.36
CA GLU A 68 -13.25 -12.17 2.37
C GLU A 68 -12.52 -12.93 3.48
N THR A 69 -11.67 -13.91 3.12
CA THR A 69 -10.90 -14.70 4.09
C THR A 69 -9.98 -13.82 4.95
N ILE A 70 -9.22 -12.92 4.32
CA ILE A 70 -8.31 -12.03 5.05
C ILE A 70 -9.10 -11.08 5.94
N TYR A 71 -10.15 -10.43 5.42
CA TYR A 71 -10.94 -9.48 6.19
C TYR A 71 -11.59 -10.14 7.42
N GLU A 72 -12.21 -11.31 7.26
CA GLU A 72 -12.80 -12.04 8.40
C GLU A 72 -11.76 -12.36 9.48
N ALA A 73 -10.55 -12.72 9.08
CA ALA A 73 -9.46 -13.02 10.00
C ALA A 73 -9.00 -11.79 10.80
N VAL A 74 -8.87 -10.64 10.13
CA VAL A 74 -8.24 -9.46 10.73
C VAL A 74 -9.24 -8.45 11.29
N ALA A 75 -10.54 -8.55 10.97
CA ALA A 75 -11.54 -7.54 11.33
C ALA A 75 -11.56 -7.15 12.82
N PRO A 76 -11.48 -8.08 13.79
CA PRO A 76 -11.42 -7.71 15.21
C PRO A 76 -10.17 -6.87 15.54
N LEU A 77 -9.03 -7.22 14.94
CA LEU A 77 -7.77 -6.51 15.11
C LEU A 77 -7.82 -5.13 14.46
N LEU A 78 -8.39 -5.02 13.25
CA LEU A 78 -8.60 -3.73 12.58
C LEU A 78 -9.43 -2.78 13.45
N ARG A 79 -10.54 -3.27 14.00
CA ARG A 79 -11.41 -2.46 14.86
C ARG A 79 -10.68 -1.92 16.08
N LYS A 80 -9.88 -2.77 16.73
CA LYS A 80 -9.08 -2.36 17.89
C LYS A 80 -7.98 -1.38 17.49
N THR A 81 -7.18 -1.71 16.48
CA THR A 81 -5.99 -0.92 16.08
C THR A 81 -6.34 0.44 15.51
N PHE A 82 -7.40 0.53 14.71
CA PHE A 82 -7.79 1.76 14.02
C PHE A 82 -8.96 2.50 14.65
N ALA A 83 -9.43 2.04 15.83
CA ALA A 83 -10.60 2.55 16.54
C ALA A 83 -11.85 2.63 15.64
N ILE A 84 -12.10 1.57 14.86
CA ILE A 84 -13.24 1.50 13.94
C ILE A 84 -14.50 1.06 14.73
N PRO A 85 -15.62 1.79 14.61
CA PRO A 85 -16.89 1.39 15.22
C PRO A 85 -17.36 0.01 14.76
N GLU A 86 -17.98 -0.76 15.66
CA GLU A 86 -18.49 -2.10 15.35
C GLU A 86 -19.54 -2.11 14.23
N ALA A 87 -20.36 -1.05 14.19
CA ALA A 87 -21.39 -0.86 13.17
C ALA A 87 -20.82 -0.49 11.79
N GLN A 88 -19.55 -0.08 11.69
CA GLN A 88 -18.95 0.31 10.41
C GLN A 88 -18.97 -0.88 9.43
N ARG A 89 -19.37 -0.59 8.20
CA ARG A 89 -19.36 -1.52 7.08
C ARG A 89 -18.35 -1.06 6.03
N PHE A 90 -17.84 -2.02 5.28
CA PHE A 90 -16.81 -1.79 4.27
C PHE A 90 -17.23 -2.38 2.95
N ARG A 91 -16.98 -1.64 1.87
CA ARG A 91 -16.83 -2.22 0.53
C ARG A 91 -15.39 -2.68 0.37
N LEU A 92 -15.25 -3.93 -0.02
CA LEU A 92 -13.98 -4.62 -0.18
C LEU A 92 -13.55 -4.57 -1.66
N ASP A 93 -12.29 -4.23 -1.93
CA ASP A 93 -11.70 -4.26 -3.27
C ASP A 93 -10.25 -4.78 -3.20
N SER A 94 -9.84 -5.65 -4.13
CA SER A 94 -8.49 -6.22 -4.15
C SER A 94 -8.01 -6.52 -5.55
N SER A 95 -6.72 -6.29 -5.77
CA SER A 95 -6.04 -6.61 -7.02
C SER A 95 -4.63 -7.14 -6.78
N PHE A 96 -4.23 -8.12 -7.60
CA PHE A 96 -2.81 -8.36 -7.84
C PHE A 96 -2.23 -7.14 -8.55
N SER A 97 -1.14 -6.62 -8.02
CA SER A 97 -0.48 -5.40 -8.51
C SER A 97 1.02 -5.64 -8.61
N MET A 98 1.59 -5.21 -9.75
CA MET A 98 3.03 -5.28 -10.02
C MET A 98 3.51 -3.94 -10.56
N VAL A 99 4.56 -3.40 -9.97
CA VAL A 99 5.26 -2.24 -10.52
C VAL A 99 6.14 -2.72 -11.67
N THR A 100 5.88 -2.20 -12.86
CA THR A 100 6.59 -2.58 -14.10
C THR A 100 7.25 -1.40 -14.79
N GLU A 101 7.02 -0.18 -14.32
CA GLU A 101 7.66 1.02 -14.86
C GLU A 101 8.87 1.40 -14.00
N PRO A 102 10.06 1.58 -14.61
CA PRO A 102 11.26 1.99 -13.87
C PRO A 102 11.17 3.45 -13.42
N PRO A 103 11.99 3.88 -12.44
CA PRO A 103 11.92 5.21 -11.82
C PRO A 103 12.06 6.36 -12.84
N ALA A 104 12.84 6.15 -13.90
CA ALA A 104 13.05 7.11 -14.98
C ALA A 104 11.77 7.44 -15.78
N ASN A 105 10.78 6.54 -15.79
CA ASN A 105 9.54 6.70 -16.53
C ASN A 105 8.39 7.24 -15.67
N LEU A 106 8.62 7.47 -14.38
CA LEU A 106 7.59 7.96 -13.48
C LEU A 106 7.12 9.37 -13.87
N ARG A 107 5.81 9.54 -13.86
CA ARG A 107 5.13 10.82 -14.04
C ARG A 107 5.29 11.69 -12.80
N HIS A 108 5.14 13.01 -12.94
CA HIS A 108 5.34 13.95 -11.83
C HIS A 108 4.59 13.60 -10.54
N TYR A 109 3.32 13.20 -10.63
CA TYR A 109 2.52 12.85 -9.46
C TYR A 109 2.88 11.49 -8.84
N GLN A 110 3.64 10.63 -9.53
CA GLN A 110 4.18 9.38 -8.97
C GLN A 110 5.49 9.62 -8.20
N ARG A 111 6.03 10.84 -8.29
CA ARG A 111 7.27 11.28 -7.60
C ARG A 111 6.97 12.01 -6.30
N VAL A 112 5.71 12.01 -5.85
CA VAL A 112 5.29 12.55 -4.55
C VAL A 112 4.53 11.48 -3.76
N PRO A 113 4.66 11.45 -2.42
CA PRO A 113 3.78 10.64 -1.59
C PRO A 113 2.31 10.98 -1.84
N HIS A 114 1.44 9.97 -1.76
CA HIS A 114 0.01 10.10 -2.00
C HIS A 114 -0.80 9.52 -0.84
N ILE A 115 -2.10 9.79 -0.89
CA ILE A 115 -3.13 9.08 -0.13
C ILE A 115 -4.03 8.34 -1.12
N ASP A 116 -4.70 7.29 -0.65
CA ASP A 116 -5.70 6.59 -1.45
C ASP A 116 -7.09 7.23 -1.30
N ARG A 117 -7.47 7.58 -0.07
CA ARG A 117 -8.75 8.24 0.27
C ARG A 117 -8.67 9.00 1.59
N THR A 118 -9.59 9.95 1.78
CA THR A 118 -9.68 10.80 2.98
C THR A 118 -10.65 10.29 4.05
N GLY A 119 -11.39 9.20 3.79
CA GLY A 119 -12.39 8.68 4.72
C GLY A 119 -11.77 8.23 6.06
N PRO A 120 -12.42 8.51 7.21
CA PRO A 120 -11.80 8.34 8.52
C PRO A 120 -11.48 6.87 8.87
N TYR A 121 -12.24 5.93 8.29
CA TYR A 121 -12.09 4.49 8.50
C TYR A 121 -11.65 3.76 7.24
N ASP A 122 -11.35 4.47 6.15
CA ASP A 122 -10.82 3.85 4.94
C ASP A 122 -9.44 3.27 5.26
N LEU A 123 -9.22 1.98 4.94
CA LEU A 123 -7.96 1.30 5.13
C LEU A 123 -7.39 0.81 3.80
N ALA A 124 -6.07 0.86 3.70
CA ALA A 124 -5.29 0.23 2.65
C ALA A 124 -4.51 -0.96 3.23
N MET A 125 -4.38 -2.00 2.43
CA MET A 125 -3.64 -3.21 2.75
C MET A 125 -2.69 -3.56 1.61
N VAL A 126 -1.43 -3.79 1.95
CA VAL A 126 -0.42 -4.28 1.00
C VAL A 126 0.08 -5.63 1.51
N HIS A 127 -0.29 -6.67 0.79
CA HIS A 127 0.26 -8.01 1.03
C HIS A 127 1.43 -8.25 0.08
N TYR A 128 2.64 -8.35 0.61
CA TYR A 128 3.84 -8.63 -0.16
C TYR A 128 3.92 -10.12 -0.49
N LEU A 129 3.89 -10.44 -1.79
CA LEU A 129 4.13 -11.77 -2.34
C LEU A 129 5.49 -11.81 -3.06
N CYS A 130 6.42 -10.98 -2.57
CA CYS A 130 7.79 -10.82 -3.05
C CYS A 130 8.74 -10.62 -1.86
N GLY A 131 10.05 -10.73 -2.09
CA GLY A 131 11.08 -10.55 -1.06
C GLY A 131 11.50 -9.08 -0.82
N PRO A 132 12.37 -8.84 0.18
CA PRO A 132 12.87 -7.52 0.55
C PRO A 132 13.72 -6.85 -0.54
N GLU A 133 14.25 -7.59 -1.50
CA GLU A 133 14.98 -7.07 -2.67
C GLU A 133 14.13 -6.12 -3.54
N PHE A 134 12.80 -6.19 -3.42
CA PHE A 134 11.86 -5.29 -4.07
C PHE A 134 11.49 -4.04 -3.23
N GLY A 135 12.16 -3.84 -2.09
CA GLY A 135 11.99 -2.70 -1.20
C GLY A 135 10.81 -2.86 -0.25
N GLY A 136 9.76 -2.05 -0.38
CA GLY A 136 8.68 -1.98 0.61
C GLY A 136 7.71 -0.81 0.40
N THR A 137 7.26 -0.19 1.49
CA THR A 137 6.43 1.02 1.48
C THR A 137 7.04 2.06 2.43
N HIS A 138 7.23 3.28 1.93
CA HIS A 138 7.61 4.43 2.74
C HIS A 138 6.38 5.22 3.17
N PHE A 139 6.44 5.76 4.38
CA PHE A 139 5.44 6.66 4.93
C PHE A 139 6.07 8.01 5.23
N PHE A 140 5.30 9.09 5.02
CA PHE A 140 5.84 10.44 5.00
C PHE A 140 5.04 11.40 5.86
N CYS A 141 5.70 12.49 6.25
CA CYS A 141 5.10 13.71 6.75
C CYS A 141 5.41 14.84 5.77
N HIS A 142 4.42 15.66 5.44
CA HIS A 142 4.60 16.83 4.61
C HIS A 142 5.27 17.95 5.42
N ARG A 143 6.38 18.48 4.92
CA ARG A 143 7.25 19.38 5.71
C ARG A 143 6.59 20.71 6.05
N SER A 144 5.90 21.34 5.10
CA SER A 144 5.34 22.68 5.31
C SER A 144 4.06 22.68 6.15
N THR A 145 3.20 21.67 5.98
CA THR A 145 1.94 21.56 6.75
C THR A 145 2.09 20.75 8.04
N GLY A 146 3.15 19.94 8.16
CA GLY A 146 3.33 18.99 9.26
C GLY A 146 2.35 17.81 9.23
N PHE A 147 1.62 17.61 8.12
CA PHE A 147 0.63 16.55 8.03
C PHE A 147 1.26 15.22 7.62
N GLN A 148 0.97 14.17 8.38
CA GLN A 148 1.22 12.79 8.01
C GLN A 148 -0.07 12.15 7.46
N ARG A 149 -1.21 12.54 8.03
CA ARG A 149 -2.55 12.11 7.62
C ARG A 149 -3.36 13.26 7.03
N ILE A 150 -3.95 13.01 5.87
CA ILE A 150 -4.80 13.95 5.14
C ILE A 150 -6.26 13.52 5.28
N SER A 151 -6.93 14.06 6.29
CA SER A 151 -8.37 13.92 6.47
C SER A 151 -9.15 14.84 5.53
N ILE A 152 -10.46 14.63 5.43
CA ILE A 152 -11.36 15.41 4.58
C ILE A 152 -11.29 16.93 4.86
N ASP A 153 -11.12 17.32 6.12
CA ASP A 153 -11.00 18.72 6.55
C ASP A 153 -9.60 19.34 6.27
N ARG A 154 -8.59 18.50 6.03
CA ARG A 154 -7.21 18.92 5.74
C ARG A 154 -6.89 18.93 4.25
N GLU A 155 -7.63 18.15 3.45
CA GLU A 155 -7.33 17.90 2.03
C GLU A 155 -7.19 19.17 1.20
N ALA A 156 -8.10 20.13 1.35
CA ALA A 156 -8.05 21.39 0.60
C ALA A 156 -6.77 22.18 0.90
N HIS A 157 -6.43 22.34 2.19
CA HIS A 157 -5.23 23.06 2.61
C HIS A 157 -3.95 22.34 2.18
N PHE A 158 -3.90 21.02 2.32
CA PHE A 158 -2.77 20.21 1.87
C PHE A 158 -2.55 20.33 0.36
N ASN A 159 -3.61 20.17 -0.44
CA ASN A 159 -3.52 20.25 -1.89
C ASN A 159 -3.12 21.66 -2.36
N GLU A 160 -3.60 22.72 -1.71
CA GLU A 160 -3.19 24.08 -2.02
C GLU A 160 -1.68 24.28 -1.76
N ALA A 161 -1.19 23.91 -0.57
CA ALA A 161 0.22 24.01 -0.22
C ALA A 161 1.11 23.22 -1.20
N LEU A 162 0.77 21.94 -1.41
CA LEU A 162 1.54 21.05 -2.28
C LEU A 162 1.58 21.57 -3.73
N ASN A 163 0.47 22.07 -4.25
CA ASN A 163 0.43 22.64 -5.60
C ASN A 163 1.31 23.89 -5.73
N GLN A 164 1.33 24.77 -4.71
CA GLN A 164 2.20 25.94 -4.72
C GLN A 164 3.68 25.53 -4.74
N GLU A 165 4.05 24.55 -3.90
CA GLU A 165 5.43 24.07 -3.77
C GLU A 165 5.92 23.33 -5.02
N ILE A 166 5.12 22.43 -5.60
CA ILE A 166 5.48 21.70 -6.82
C ILE A 166 5.66 22.66 -8.00
N ASN A 167 4.90 23.75 -8.07
CA ASN A 167 5.05 24.75 -9.14
C ASN A 167 6.30 25.64 -8.98
N GLN A 168 6.99 25.59 -7.83
CA GLN A 168 8.17 26.42 -7.55
C GLN A 168 9.50 25.68 -7.78
N GLN A 169 9.48 24.36 -7.95
CA GLN A 169 10.71 23.58 -8.08
C GLN A 169 10.53 22.31 -8.92
N ILE A 170 11.64 21.80 -9.43
CA ILE A 170 11.67 20.49 -10.09
C ILE A 170 11.89 19.42 -9.02
N LEU A 171 10.97 18.48 -8.92
CA LEU A 171 11.11 17.35 -7.99
C LEU A 171 12.15 16.33 -8.48
N PRO A 172 12.86 15.66 -7.56
CA PRO A 172 13.73 14.54 -7.90
C PRO A 172 13.05 13.50 -8.78
N ALA A 173 13.82 12.85 -9.65
CA ALA A 173 13.31 11.73 -10.43
C ALA A 173 13.24 10.47 -9.56
N GLY A 174 12.23 9.62 -9.82
CA GLY A 174 12.07 8.35 -9.13
C GLY A 174 11.04 8.37 -8.00
N PHE A 175 10.99 7.27 -7.27
CA PHE A 175 10.11 7.14 -6.12
C PHE A 175 10.61 8.03 -4.97
N PRO A 176 9.72 8.68 -4.20
CA PRO A 176 10.10 9.45 -3.02
C PRO A 176 10.96 8.65 -2.04
N ASP A 177 12.03 9.27 -1.54
CA ASP A 177 12.98 8.72 -0.57
C ASP A 177 13.30 9.74 0.54
N ASP A 178 14.40 9.52 1.26
CA ASP A 178 14.85 10.38 2.37
C ASP A 178 15.25 11.80 1.94
N GLU A 179 15.62 11.98 0.68
CA GLU A 179 16.12 13.25 0.17
C GLU A 179 14.98 14.12 -0.42
N HIS A 180 13.73 13.66 -0.31
CA HIS A 180 12.60 14.37 -0.89
C HIS A 180 12.45 15.80 -0.30
N PRO A 181 12.43 16.87 -1.13
CA PRO A 181 12.48 18.25 -0.64
C PRO A 181 11.21 18.69 0.11
N LEU A 182 10.05 18.11 -0.23
CA LEU A 182 8.75 18.48 0.37
C LEU A 182 8.26 17.55 1.47
N PHE A 183 8.84 16.36 1.58
CA PHE A 183 8.35 15.32 2.47
C PHE A 183 9.50 14.75 3.29
N GLU A 184 9.23 14.45 4.55
CA GLU A 184 10.13 13.73 5.41
C GLU A 184 9.63 12.29 5.54
N ARG A 185 10.50 11.31 5.28
CA ARG A 185 10.14 9.91 5.55
C ARG A 185 10.12 9.67 7.05
N VAL A 186 8.99 9.18 7.55
CA VAL A 186 8.77 8.92 8.98
C VAL A 186 8.78 7.45 9.35
N ALA A 187 8.56 6.56 8.37
CA ALA A 187 8.65 5.12 8.56
C ALA A 187 8.87 4.38 7.24
N THR A 188 9.33 3.14 7.35
CA THR A 188 9.41 2.18 6.25
C THR A 188 8.88 0.85 6.73
N VAL A 189 8.06 0.21 5.90
CA VAL A 189 7.77 -1.22 5.99
C VAL A 189 8.52 -1.92 4.89
N GLU A 190 9.47 -2.78 5.25
CA GLU A 190 10.15 -3.64 4.29
C GLU A 190 9.21 -4.73 3.78
N ALA A 191 9.28 -4.99 2.47
CA ALA A 191 8.65 -6.14 1.86
C ALA A 191 9.25 -7.40 2.48
N THR A 192 8.39 -8.29 2.94
CA THR A 192 8.77 -9.61 3.41
C THR A 192 7.75 -10.56 2.83
N PHE A 193 8.19 -11.68 2.28
CA PHE A 193 7.27 -12.62 1.64
C PHE A 193 6.19 -13.07 2.63
N ASP A 194 4.92 -12.97 2.23
CA ASP A 194 3.74 -13.25 3.04
C ASP A 194 3.52 -12.29 4.23
N ARG A 195 4.04 -11.06 4.15
CA ARG A 195 3.72 -9.94 5.06
C ARG A 195 2.53 -9.15 4.56
N LEU A 196 1.57 -8.91 5.44
CA LEU A 196 0.44 -8.01 5.24
C LEU A 196 0.67 -6.73 6.06
N ALA A 197 0.79 -5.59 5.38
CA ALA A 197 0.84 -4.27 5.99
C ALA A 197 -0.52 -3.57 5.85
N ILE A 198 -1.03 -3.00 6.96
CA ILE A 198 -2.35 -2.37 7.01
C ILE A 198 -2.21 -0.99 7.65
N TYR A 199 -2.76 0.03 6.99
CA TYR A 199 -2.70 1.42 7.42
C TYR A 199 -3.94 2.19 6.93
N ARG A 200 -4.18 3.40 7.46
CA ARG A 200 -5.29 4.24 6.97
C ARG A 200 -5.00 4.71 5.54
N ALA A 201 -6.00 4.62 4.67
CA ALA A 201 -5.92 5.10 3.29
C ALA A 201 -5.55 6.60 3.18
N SER A 202 -5.73 7.35 4.27
CA SER A 202 -5.46 8.78 4.36
C SER A 202 -4.03 9.15 4.77
N ILE A 203 -3.12 8.19 4.98
CA ILE A 203 -1.73 8.52 5.35
C ILE A 203 -0.86 8.68 4.11
N LEU A 204 0.05 9.66 4.14
CA LEU A 204 0.99 9.90 3.05
C LEU A 204 1.99 8.76 2.93
N HIS A 205 2.00 8.12 1.75
CA HIS A 205 2.85 6.97 1.50
C HIS A 205 3.28 6.87 0.04
N SER A 206 4.28 6.03 -0.21
CA SER A 206 4.74 5.70 -1.56
C SER A 206 5.41 4.32 -1.59
N PRO A 207 5.37 3.59 -2.72
CA PRO A 207 6.21 2.41 -2.89
C PRO A 207 7.69 2.76 -2.68
N ALA A 208 8.34 2.04 -1.79
CA ALA A 208 9.79 2.09 -1.62
C ALA A 208 10.40 1.07 -2.58
N ILE A 209 10.77 1.47 -3.79
CA ILE A 209 11.28 0.53 -4.80
C ILE A 209 12.68 0.94 -5.19
N THR A 210 13.60 -0.02 -5.10
CA THR A 210 15.00 0.23 -5.43
C THR A 210 15.16 0.47 -6.94
N PRO A 211 16.07 1.35 -7.37
CA PRO A 211 16.35 1.53 -8.81
C PRO A 211 16.81 0.25 -9.51
N PHE A 212 17.32 -0.73 -8.76
CA PHE A 212 17.83 -2.00 -9.26
C PHE A 212 16.82 -3.14 -9.17
N ALA A 213 15.60 -2.87 -8.71
CA ALA A 213 14.54 -3.87 -8.64
C ALA A 213 14.23 -4.45 -10.03
N GLN A 214 13.79 -5.70 -10.06
CA GLN A 214 13.33 -6.32 -11.29
C GLN A 214 11.90 -5.84 -11.64
N TYR A 215 11.80 -4.89 -12.57
CA TYR A 215 10.53 -4.35 -13.09
C TYR A 215 9.85 -5.32 -14.07
N SER A 216 9.54 -6.53 -13.60
CA SER A 216 8.93 -7.60 -14.40
C SER A 216 7.41 -7.64 -14.28
N ALA A 217 6.77 -7.97 -15.41
CA ALA A 217 5.33 -8.29 -15.45
C ALA A 217 5.03 -9.77 -15.12
N ASP A 218 6.06 -10.61 -14.91
CA ASP A 218 5.90 -11.99 -14.42
C ASP A 218 5.74 -11.98 -12.90
N PRO A 219 4.59 -12.42 -12.34
CA PRO A 219 4.35 -12.46 -10.90
C PRO A 219 5.37 -13.29 -10.11
N ARG A 220 6.09 -14.22 -10.75
CA ARG A 220 7.15 -15.03 -10.12
C ARG A 220 8.47 -14.28 -9.97
N GLN A 221 8.65 -13.19 -10.69
CA GLN A 221 9.92 -12.46 -10.79
C GLN A 221 9.80 -10.97 -10.49
N GLY A 222 8.58 -10.42 -10.50
CA GLY A 222 8.32 -9.00 -10.24
C GLY A 222 8.01 -8.73 -8.78
N ARG A 223 7.85 -7.44 -8.46
CA ARG A 223 7.30 -6.98 -7.17
C ARG A 223 5.81 -7.27 -7.11
N LEU A 224 5.45 -8.53 -6.93
CA LEU A 224 4.06 -8.94 -6.78
C LEU A 224 3.53 -8.54 -5.40
N THR A 225 2.44 -7.80 -5.40
CA THR A 225 1.66 -7.49 -4.21
C THR A 225 0.20 -7.79 -4.45
N MET A 226 -0.53 -8.06 -3.37
CA MET A 226 -1.98 -7.96 -3.37
C MET A 226 -2.37 -6.69 -2.62
N THR A 227 -2.84 -5.71 -3.38
CA THR A 227 -3.27 -4.40 -2.87
C THR A 227 -4.76 -4.46 -2.66
N SER A 228 -5.19 -4.24 -1.43
CA SER A 228 -6.60 -4.30 -1.05
C SER A 228 -7.04 -3.05 -0.30
N PHE A 229 -8.31 -2.72 -0.43
CA PHE A 229 -8.92 -1.57 0.20
C PHE A 229 -10.21 -1.95 0.92
N LEU A 230 -10.40 -1.35 2.09
CA LEU A 230 -11.64 -1.37 2.85
C LEU A 230 -12.19 0.05 2.82
N PHE A 231 -13.23 0.27 2.00
CA PHE A 231 -13.86 1.58 1.88
C PHE A 231 -15.08 1.67 2.78
N ALA A 232 -15.07 2.61 3.72
CA ALA A 232 -16.17 2.85 4.62
C ALA A 232 -17.46 3.21 3.85
N LEU A 233 -18.56 2.56 4.21
CA LEU A 233 -19.92 2.83 3.71
C LEU A 233 -20.67 3.77 4.64
#